data_AF-A0A2V6LRZ5-F1
#
_entry.id   AF-A0A2V6LRZ5-F1
#
_cell.length_a   1.000
_cell.length_b   1.000
_cell.length_c   1.000
_cell.angle_alpha   90.00
_cell.angle_beta   90.00
_cell.angle_gamma   90.00
#
_symmetry.space_group_name_H-M   'P 1'
#
loop_
_entity.id
_entity.type
_entity.pdbx_description
1 polymer ?
#
loop_
_entity_poly.entity_id
_entity_poly.type
_entity_poly.pdbx_seq_one_letter_code
_entity_poly.pdbx_strand_id
1 'polypeptide(L)'
;MLHLRRLLPQVILDDFDAVGVPRSAGTLWRQETTEYWLQQALVHQVEARDTMICGGAVLGEVLACASALKINGISACLLDCADVVRIDRLRASGKRGAAQGMLNWAAWRQ
;
A
#
# COMPACT_ATOMS: atom_id res chain seq x y z
N MET A 1 11.66 -0.94 5.19
CA MET A 1 11.94 0.23 4.33
C MET A 1 13.42 0.50 4.08
N LEU A 2 14.32 0.49 5.08
CA LEU A 2 15.75 0.82 4.88
C LEU A 2 16.47 0.03 3.78
N HIS A 3 16.19 -1.27 3.64
CA HIS A 3 16.80 -2.10 2.60
C HIS A 3 16.40 -1.66 1.18
N LEU A 4 15.10 -1.44 0.93
CA LEU A 4 14.59 -0.97 -0.36
C LEU A 4 15.15 0.41 -0.73
N ARG A 5 15.25 1.33 0.24
CA ARG A 5 15.83 2.66 0.01
C ARG A 5 17.29 2.61 -0.45
N ARG A 6 18.05 1.57 -0.06
CA ARG A 6 19.43 1.36 -0.54
C ARG A 6 19.46 0.79 -1.95
N LEU A 7 18.52 -0.08 -2.30
CA LEU A 7 18.47 -0.71 -3.62
C LEU A 7 17.89 0.21 -4.71
N LEU A 8 16.99 1.09 -4.33
CA LEU A 8 16.27 2.00 -5.23
C LEU A 8 16.39 3.46 -4.76
N PRO A 9 17.61 4.04 -4.73
CA PRO A 9 17.83 5.39 -4.23
C PRO A 9 17.15 6.48 -5.07
N GLN A 10 16.82 6.18 -6.33
CA GLN A 10 16.17 7.09 -7.26
C GLN A 10 14.64 7.12 -7.13
N VAL A 11 14.04 6.19 -6.38
CA VAL A 11 12.59 6.06 -6.23
C VAL A 11 12.17 6.62 -4.88
N ILE A 12 11.14 7.47 -4.87
CA ILE A 12 10.53 7.92 -3.62
C ILE A 12 9.71 6.76 -3.05
N LEU A 13 10.15 6.26 -1.90
CA LEU A 13 9.55 5.11 -1.22
C LEU A 13 8.71 5.59 -0.05
N ASP A 14 7.43 5.21 -0.07
CA ASP A 14 6.47 5.53 0.99
C ASP A 14 5.81 4.26 1.51
N ASP A 15 5.56 4.22 2.82
CA ASP A 15 4.70 3.20 3.42
C ASP A 15 3.29 3.77 3.46
N PHE A 16 2.29 3.00 3.00
CA PHE A 16 0.91 3.45 2.92
C PHE A 16 0.39 3.99 4.26
N ASP A 17 0.78 3.36 5.36
CA ASP A 17 0.35 3.71 6.71
C ASP A 17 1.16 4.88 7.32
N ALA A 18 2.15 5.45 6.60
CA ALA A 18 3.01 6.53 7.10
C ALA A 18 2.25 7.83 7.39
N VAL A 19 1.07 8.02 6.80
CA VAL A 19 0.16 9.14 7.14
C VAL A 19 -0.52 8.97 8.51
N GLY A 20 -0.33 7.82 9.16
CA GLY A 20 -0.96 7.46 10.41
C GLY A 20 -2.32 6.78 10.21
N VAL A 21 -2.57 5.72 10.99
CA VAL A 21 -3.82 4.96 10.94
C VAL A 21 -4.71 5.36 12.13
N PRO A 22 -5.84 6.06 11.90
CA PRO A 22 -6.75 6.43 12.98
C PRO A 22 -7.46 5.19 13.55
N ARG A 23 -7.91 5.27 14.80
CA ARG A 23 -8.68 4.17 15.42
C ARG A 23 -9.99 3.86 14.68
N SER A 24 -10.58 4.86 14.03
CA SER A 24 -11.77 4.75 13.21
C SER A 24 -11.45 4.49 11.73
N ALA A 25 -10.23 4.01 11.41
CA ALA A 25 -9.86 3.67 10.05
C ALA A 25 -10.86 2.67 9.45
N GLY A 26 -11.46 3.07 8.35
CA GLY A 26 -12.43 2.28 7.59
C GLY A 26 -12.32 2.61 6.11
N THR A 27 -13.36 2.28 5.34
CA THR A 27 -13.37 2.43 3.89
C THR A 27 -13.05 3.86 3.44
N LEU A 28 -13.68 4.87 4.06
CA LEU A 28 -13.47 6.27 3.68
C LEU A 28 -12.01 6.70 3.87
N TRP A 29 -11.45 6.49 5.06
CA TRP A 29 -10.04 6.81 5.34
C TRP A 29 -9.09 6.14 4.34
N ARG A 30 -9.38 4.90 3.96
CA ARG A 30 -8.55 4.12 3.04
C ARG A 30 -8.61 4.68 1.61
N GLN A 31 -9.80 5.09 1.15
CA GLN A 31 -9.98 5.76 -0.14
C GLN A 31 -9.30 7.12 -0.17
N GLU A 32 -9.49 7.94 0.87
CA GLU A 32 -8.83 9.26 1.01
C GLU A 32 -7.31 9.13 1.07
N THR A 33 -6.80 8.16 1.82
CA THR A 33 -5.36 7.89 1.92
C THR A 33 -4.77 7.42 0.59
N THR A 34 -5.50 6.58 -0.16
CA THR A 34 -5.07 6.16 -1.49
C THR A 34 -4.99 7.35 -2.44
N GLU A 35 -6.02 8.20 -2.49
CA GLU A 35 -6.02 9.42 -3.31
C GLU A 35 -4.90 10.38 -2.90
N TYR A 36 -4.67 10.58 -1.60
CA TYR A 36 -3.56 11.38 -1.09
C TYR A 36 -2.22 10.91 -1.64
N TRP A 37 -1.95 9.60 -1.59
CA TRP A 37 -0.69 9.05 -2.09
C TRP A 37 -0.54 9.22 -3.61
N LEU A 38 -1.62 9.13 -4.37
CA LEU A 38 -1.56 9.41 -5.81
C LEU A 38 -1.32 10.90 -6.10
N GLN A 39 -1.85 11.81 -5.27
CA GLN A 39 -1.54 13.23 -5.37
C GLN A 39 -0.06 13.50 -5.07
N GLN A 40 0.53 12.82 -4.08
CA GLN A 40 1.98 12.91 -3.84
C GLN A 40 2.78 12.37 -5.04
N ALA A 41 2.35 11.25 -5.63
CA ALA A 41 2.99 10.71 -6.82
C ALA A 41 2.94 11.69 -8.01
N LEU A 42 1.86 12.46 -8.17
CA LEU A 42 1.78 13.51 -9.18
C LEU A 42 2.75 14.66 -8.92
N VAL A 43 2.96 15.05 -7.66
CA VAL A 43 3.97 16.04 -7.28
C VAL A 43 5.36 15.54 -7.67
N HIS A 44 5.71 14.30 -7.32
CA HIS A 44 7.00 13.70 -7.67
C HIS A 44 7.18 13.52 -9.18
N GLN A 45 6.10 13.21 -9.90
CA GLN A 45 6.12 13.07 -11.36
C GLN A 45 6.51 14.39 -12.04
N VAL A 46 6.04 15.54 -11.54
CA VAL A 46 6.46 16.87 -12.06
C VAL A 46 7.98 17.07 -11.92
N GLU A 47 8.58 16.47 -10.90
CA GLU A 47 10.02 16.48 -10.66
C GLU A 47 10.77 15.33 -11.37
N ALA A 48 10.09 14.60 -12.27
CA ALA A 48 10.61 13.42 -12.97
C ALA A 48 11.11 12.31 -12.03
N ARG A 49 10.44 12.12 -10.88
CA ARG A 49 10.75 11.07 -9.90
C ARG A 49 9.63 10.04 -9.81
N ASP A 50 10.01 8.77 -9.84
CA ASP A 50 9.09 7.67 -9.63
C ASP A 50 8.72 7.53 -8.14
N THR A 51 7.48 7.13 -7.87
CA THR A 51 6.98 6.86 -6.51
C THR A 51 6.62 5.38 -6.36
N MET A 52 7.04 4.77 -5.27
CA MET A 52 6.66 3.42 -4.87
C MET A 52 5.95 3.46 -3.52
N ILE A 53 4.66 3.15 -3.53
CA ILE A 53 3.83 3.01 -2.34
C ILE A 53 3.85 1.54 -1.91
N CYS A 54 4.38 1.27 -0.73
CA CYS A 54 4.48 -0.06 -0.14
C CYS A 54 3.35 -0.29 0.87
N GLY A 55 2.95 -1.55 1.05
CA GLY A 55 2.01 -1.92 2.11
C GLY A 55 0.55 -1.98 1.65
N GLY A 56 -0.33 -1.26 2.33
CA GLY A 56 -1.79 -1.41 2.24
C GLY A 56 -2.46 -0.98 0.92
N ALA A 57 -1.70 -0.53 -0.07
CA ALA A 57 -2.21 -0.08 -1.37
C ALA A 57 -2.86 -1.25 -2.15
N VAL A 58 -4.17 -1.19 -2.35
CA VAL A 58 -4.90 -2.18 -3.17
C VAL A 58 -5.07 -1.62 -4.58
N LEU A 59 -4.65 -2.40 -5.57
CA LEU A 59 -4.65 -1.96 -6.98
C LEU A 59 -6.02 -1.49 -7.46
N GLY A 60 -7.10 -2.18 -7.07
CA GLY A 60 -8.46 -1.77 -7.44
C GLY A 60 -8.85 -0.38 -6.93
N GLU A 61 -8.40 -0.01 -5.74
CA GLU A 61 -8.66 1.32 -5.16
C GLU A 61 -7.78 2.37 -5.84
N VAL A 62 -6.51 2.04 -6.09
CA VAL A 62 -5.58 2.89 -6.85
C VAL A 62 -6.16 3.23 -8.21
N LEU A 63 -6.65 2.24 -8.96
CA LEU A 63 -7.23 2.47 -10.29
C LEU A 63 -8.58 3.19 -10.26
N ALA A 64 -9.28 3.20 -9.13
CA ALA A 64 -10.54 3.92 -8.95
C ALA A 64 -10.36 5.40 -8.58
N CYS A 65 -9.16 5.79 -8.14
CA CYS A 65 -8.85 7.18 -7.78
C CYS A 65 -8.82 8.10 -9.00
N ALA A 66 -9.33 9.33 -8.84
CA ALA A 66 -9.36 10.32 -9.93
C ALA A 66 -7.95 10.72 -10.39
N SER A 67 -6.99 10.76 -9.46
CA SER A 67 -5.60 11.08 -9.77
C SER A 67 -4.89 10.00 -10.60
N ALA A 68 -5.37 8.75 -10.58
CA ALA A 68 -4.76 7.65 -11.34
C ALA A 68 -4.73 7.91 -12.85
N LEU A 69 -5.75 8.58 -13.38
CA LEU A 69 -5.85 8.95 -14.80
C LEU A 69 -4.77 9.94 -15.26
N LYS A 70 -4.08 10.59 -14.32
CA LYS A 70 -3.04 11.61 -14.59
C LYS A 70 -1.62 11.09 -14.39
N ILE A 71 -1.48 9.87 -13.88
CA ILE A 71 -0.17 9.24 -13.66
C ILE A 71 0.30 8.62 -14.98
N ASN A 72 1.54 8.91 -15.38
CA ASN A 72 2.10 8.50 -16.67
C ASN A 72 2.20 6.97 -16.84
N GLY A 73 2.26 6.23 -15.74
CA GLY A 73 2.21 4.77 -15.72
C GLY A 73 2.04 4.23 -14.31
N ILE A 74 1.19 3.22 -14.15
CA ILE A 74 0.97 2.52 -12.89
C ILE A 74 1.37 1.06 -13.08
N SER A 75 2.30 0.59 -12.25
CA SER A 75 2.69 -0.81 -12.16
C SER A 75 2.40 -1.34 -10.77
N ALA A 76 2.04 -2.62 -10.66
CA ALA A 76 1.72 -3.26 -9.40
C ALA A 76 2.61 -4.49 -9.16
N CYS A 77 3.08 -4.65 -7.93
CA CYS A 77 3.80 -5.83 -7.47
C CYS A 77 3.03 -6.46 -6.31
N LEU A 78 2.43 -7.63 -6.53
CA LEU A 78 1.75 -8.38 -5.50
C LEU A 78 2.76 -9.29 -4.78
N LEU A 79 2.98 -9.03 -3.49
CA LEU A 79 3.72 -9.92 -2.62
C LEU A 79 2.76 -10.94 -2.01
N ASP A 80 2.76 -12.16 -2.55
CA ASP A 80 1.87 -13.22 -2.11
C ASP A 80 2.61 -14.36 -1.39
N CYS A 81 1.94 -14.97 -0.43
CA CYS A 81 2.34 -16.21 0.22
C CYS A 81 1.12 -16.84 0.89
N ALA A 82 1.16 -18.16 1.10
CA ALA A 82 0.08 -18.86 1.79
C ALA A 82 -0.27 -18.20 3.14
N ASP A 83 -1.55 -18.16 3.46
CA ASP A 83 -2.05 -17.47 4.66
C ASP A 83 -1.36 -17.92 5.95
N VAL A 84 -1.11 -19.23 6.08
CA VAL A 84 -0.37 -19.82 7.20
C VAL A 84 1.04 -19.23 7.34
N VAL A 85 1.76 -19.11 6.22
CA VAL A 85 3.11 -18.52 6.18
C VAL A 85 3.06 -17.05 6.56
N ARG A 86 2.06 -16.31 6.07
CA ARG A 86 1.88 -14.89 6.39
C ARG A 86 1.60 -14.69 7.87
N ILE A 87 0.67 -15.46 8.44
CA ILE A 87 0.31 -15.42 9.86
C ILE A 87 1.54 -15.73 10.73
N ASP A 88 2.27 -16.79 10.40
CA ASP A 88 3.46 -17.20 11.16
C ASP A 88 4.54 -16.12 11.14
N ARG A 89 4.81 -15.52 9.97
CA ARG A 89 5.77 -14.41 9.85
C ARG A 89 5.34 -13.17 10.64
N LEU A 90 4.06 -12.82 10.62
CA LEU A 90 3.53 -11.68 11.39
C LEU A 90 3.63 -11.93 12.89
N ARG A 91 3.32 -13.15 13.35
CA ARG A 91 3.47 -13.53 14.77
C ARG A 91 4.93 -13.49 15.20
N ALA A 92 5.82 -14.06 14.39
CA ALA A 92 7.27 -14.03 14.64
C ALA A 92 7.84 -12.60 14.65
N SER A 93 7.27 -11.66 13.89
CA SER A 93 7.66 -10.26 13.92
C SER A 93 7.09 -9.47 15.10
N GLY A 94 6.43 -10.12 16.06
CA GLY A 94 5.83 -9.48 17.23
C GLY A 94 4.51 -8.76 16.97
N LYS A 95 3.93 -8.86 15.76
CA LYS A 95 2.59 -8.31 15.49
C LYS A 95 1.53 -9.20 16.13
N ARG A 96 0.97 -8.74 17.24
CA ARG A 96 -0.13 -9.40 17.95
C ARG A 96 -1.42 -9.29 17.13
N GLY A 97 -2.27 -10.32 17.20
CA GLY A 97 -3.58 -10.33 16.55
C GLY A 97 -3.59 -10.88 15.12
N ALA A 98 -2.44 -11.26 14.54
CA ALA A 98 -2.38 -11.90 13.23
C ALA A 98 -3.20 -13.21 13.21
N ALA A 99 -4.30 -13.18 12.46
CA ALA A 99 -5.26 -14.27 12.34
C ALA A 99 -5.87 -14.29 10.93
N GLN A 100 -6.46 -15.42 10.56
CA GLN A 100 -7.09 -15.62 9.24
C GLN A 100 -8.12 -14.53 8.90
N GLY A 101 -8.87 -14.04 9.89
CA GLY A 101 -9.85 -12.96 9.69
C GLY A 101 -9.25 -11.66 9.13
N MET A 102 -7.97 -11.38 9.39
CA MET A 102 -7.26 -10.22 8.81
C MET A 102 -6.86 -10.43 7.35
N LEU A 103 -6.76 -11.69 6.90
CA LEU A 103 -6.32 -12.06 5.56
C LEU A 103 -7.50 -12.28 4.60
N ASN A 104 -8.69 -12.48 5.14
CA ASN A 104 -9.93 -12.69 4.40
C ASN A 104 -10.50 -11.39 3.77
N TRP A 105 -9.65 -10.42 3.41
CA TRP A 105 -10.07 -9.13 2.83
C TRP A 105 -10.77 -9.28 1.46
N ALA A 106 -10.61 -10.43 0.80
CA ALA A 106 -11.29 -10.79 -0.45
C ALA A 106 -12.43 -11.81 -0.27
N ALA A 107 -12.78 -12.20 0.96
CA ALA A 107 -13.81 -13.22 1.20
C ALA A 107 -15.22 -12.80 0.77
N TRP A 108 -15.44 -11.52 0.47
CA TRP A 108 -16.67 -10.99 -0.10
C TRP A 108 -16.87 -11.32 -1.59
N ARG A 109 -15.91 -11.98 -2.25
CA ARG A 109 -16.03 -12.44 -3.65
C ARG A 109 -16.63 -13.85 -3.79
N GLN A 110 -17.35 -14.34 -2.78
CA GLN A 110 -18.12 -15.58 -2.83
C GLN A 110 -19.56 -15.32 -3.30
#